data_AF-A0A959JN23-F1
#
_entry.id   AF-A0A959JN23-F1
#
_cell.length_a   1.000
_cell.length_b   1.000
_cell.length_c   1.000
_cell.angle_alpha   90.00
_cell.angle_beta   90.00
_cell.angle_gamma   90.00
#
_symmetry.space_group_name_H-M   'P 1'
#
loop_
_entity.id
_entity.type
_entity.pdbx_description
1 polymer ?
#
loop_
_entity_poly.entity_id
_entity_poly.type
_entity_poly.pdbx_seq_one_letter_code
_entity_poly.pdbx_strand_id
1 'polypeptide(L)' 'MQTTDKHNERIAKMIFTSVYPHYITKVQSKGRTIEELHQVIEWLTGFDAKKLQELIDEKVTFESFFQMAKLNPYA' A
#
# COMPACT_ATOMS: atom_id res chain seq x y z
N MET A 1 -7.42 -14.53 13.24
CA MET A 1 -8.04 -13.33 13.85
C MET A 1 -9.42 -13.20 13.24
N GLN A 2 -10.47 -13.03 14.05
CA GLN A 2 -11.79 -12.67 13.54
C GLN A 2 -11.74 -11.19 13.13
N THR A 3 -11.94 -10.87 11.86
CA THR A 3 -12.03 -9.49 11.37
C THR A 3 -13.41 -8.95 11.70
N THR A 4 -13.47 -7.92 12.55
CA THR A 4 -14.71 -7.18 12.84
C THR A 4 -14.78 -5.92 11.97
N ASP A 5 -15.97 -5.38 11.73
CA ASP A 5 -16.12 -4.14 10.96
C ASP A 5 -15.31 -2.99 11.58
N LYS A 6 -15.30 -2.91 12.91
CA LYS A 6 -14.45 -1.98 13.67
C LYS A 6 -12.95 -2.16 13.41
N HIS A 7 -12.49 -3.39 13.18
CA HIS A 7 -11.12 -3.65 12.79
C HIS A 7 -10.82 -3.11 11.39
N ASN A 8 -11.71 -3.33 10.44
CA ASN A 8 -11.56 -2.86 9.06
C ASN A 8 -11.55 -1.32 8.97
N GLU A 9 -12.48 -0.66 9.67
CA GLU A 9 -12.52 0.80 9.75
C GLU A 9 -11.22 1.40 10.32
N ARG A 10 -10.62 0.73 11.31
CA ARG A 10 -9.36 1.17 11.90
C ARG A 10 -8.22 1.10 10.89
N ILE A 11 -8.17 0.04 10.07
CA ILE A 11 -7.17 -0.10 9.01
C ILE A 11 -7.40 0.94 7.91
N ALA A 12 -8.64 1.15 7.49
CA ALA A 12 -9.01 2.14 6.47
C ALA A 12 -8.53 3.57 6.84
N LYS A 13 -8.62 3.94 8.13
CA LYS A 13 -8.19 5.25 8.65
C LYS A 13 -6.69 5.37 8.93
N MET A 14 -5.92 4.28 8.82
CA MET A 14 -4.48 4.31 9.09
C MET A 14 -3.73 4.96 7.92
N ILE A 15 -2.68 5.71 8.25
CA ILE A 15 -1.83 6.38 7.25
C ILE A 15 -0.95 5.33 6.54
N PHE A 16 -1.01 5.29 5.21
CA PHE A 16 -0.27 4.31 4.40
C PHE A 16 1.25 4.36 4.70
N THR A 17 1.82 5.55 4.82
CA THR A 17 3.25 5.73 5.09
C THR A 17 3.72 5.21 6.43
N SER A 18 2.82 5.07 7.41
CA SER A 18 3.18 4.44 8.69
C SER A 18 3.43 2.94 8.54
N VAL A 19 2.89 2.31 7.50
CA VAL A 19 3.03 0.86 7.24
C VAL A 19 4.08 0.58 6.15
N TYR A 20 4.27 1.51 5.22
CA TYR A 20 5.17 1.36 4.08
C TYR A 20 6.61 0.91 4.43
N PRO A 21 7.29 1.46 5.47
CA PRO A 21 8.61 0.96 5.89
C PRO A 21 8.60 -0.52 6.27
N HIS A 22 7.51 -1.01 6.84
CA HIS A 22 7.37 -2.43 7.19
C HIS A 22 7.26 -3.32 5.95
N TYR A 23 6.67 -2.84 4.86
CA TYR A 23 6.68 -3.56 3.59
C TYR A 23 8.10 -3.68 3.04
N ILE A 24 8.88 -2.60 3.07
CA ILE A 24 10.29 -2.60 2.67
C ILE A 24 11.07 -3.63 3.49
N THR A 25 11.01 -3.56 4.83
CA THR A 25 11.71 -4.51 5.70
C THR A 25 11.27 -5.95 5.42
N LYS A 26 9.97 -6.17 5.16
CA LYS A 26 9.45 -7.50 4.86
C LYS A 26 10.02 -8.05 3.56
N VAL A 27 10.03 -7.27 2.46
CA VAL A 27 10.58 -7.73 1.18
C VAL A 27 12.08 -7.96 1.27
N GLN A 28 12.83 -7.08 1.92
CA GLN A 28 14.26 -7.23 2.14
C GLN A 28 14.60 -8.47 2.97
N SER A 29 13.83 -8.75 4.03
CA SER A 29 14.00 -9.98 4.83
C SER A 29 13.74 -11.28 4.04
N LYS A 30 13.10 -11.16 2.87
CA LYS A 30 12.83 -12.26 1.95
C LYS A 30 13.78 -12.26 0.74
N GLY A 31 14.85 -11.48 0.78
CA GLY A 31 15.83 -11.38 -0.30
C GLY A 31 15.32 -10.68 -1.56
N ARG A 32 14.24 -9.89 -1.42
CA ARG A 32 13.64 -9.11 -2.51
C ARG A 32 14.02 -7.64 -2.41
N THR A 33 13.88 -6.95 -3.53
CA THR A 33 14.25 -5.56 -3.74
C THR A 33 13.07 -4.61 -3.52
N ILE A 34 13.37 -3.32 -3.39
CA ILE A 34 12.32 -2.27 -3.27
C ILE A 34 11.64 -2.08 -4.62
N GLU A 35 12.39 -2.24 -5.71
CA GLU A 35 11.92 -2.18 -7.09
C GLU A 35 10.85 -3.25 -7.34
N GLU A 36 11.05 -4.49 -6.87
CA GLU A 36 10.03 -5.53 -6.95
C GLU A 36 8.77 -5.19 -6.13
N LEU A 37 8.92 -4.54 -4.97
CA LEU A 37 7.77 -4.07 -4.19
C LEU A 37 6.99 -3.00 -4.97
N HIS A 38 7.68 -2.06 -5.61
CA HIS A 38 7.06 -1.03 -6.45
C HIS A 38 6.32 -1.64 -7.63
N GLN A 39 6.91 -2.64 -8.31
CA GLN A 39 6.26 -3.36 -9.40
C GLN A 39 4.97 -4.04 -8.95
N VAL A 40 4.95 -4.64 -7.75
CA VAL A 40 3.74 -5.27 -7.20
C VAL A 40 2.69 -4.22 -6.86
N ILE A 41 3.09 -3.09 -6.27
CA ILE A 41 2.17 -1.98 -5.96
C ILE A 41 1.58 -1.42 -7.25
N GLU A 42 2.41 -1.17 -8.26
CA GLU A 42 1.99 -0.68 -9.57
C GLU A 42 1.05 -1.68 -10.26
N TRP A 43 1.41 -2.96 -10.27
CA TRP A 43 0.56 -4.02 -10.82
C TRP A 43 -0.79 -4.11 -10.11
N LEU A 44 -0.84 -3.94 -8.78
CA LEU A 44 -2.06 -4.03 -7.99
C LEU A 44 -2.96 -2.79 -8.14
N THR A 45 -2.36 -1.60 -8.12
CA THR A 45 -3.08 -0.32 -7.92
C THR A 45 -3.11 0.57 -9.16
N GLY A 46 -2.23 0.30 -10.12
CA GLY A 46 -1.97 1.17 -11.27
C GLY A 46 -1.13 2.41 -10.94
N PHE A 47 -0.59 2.53 -9.73
CA PHE A 47 0.27 3.66 -9.36
C PHE A 47 1.72 3.43 -9.78
N ASP A 48 2.23 4.32 -10.64
CA ASP A 48 3.65 4.37 -10.94
C ASP A 48 4.47 4.89 -9.74
N ALA A 49 5.79 4.80 -9.83
CA ALA A 49 6.68 5.23 -8.74
C ALA A 49 6.52 6.71 -8.35
N LYS A 50 6.18 7.60 -9.30
CA LYS A 50 5.95 9.02 -9.02
C LYS A 50 4.68 9.20 -8.22
N LYS A 51 3.59 8.57 -8.67
CA LYS A 51 2.30 8.65 -7.98
C LYS A 51 2.37 8.03 -6.60
N LEU A 52 3.08 6.91 -6.46
CA LEU A 52 3.32 6.30 -5.15
C LEU A 52 4.07 7.25 -4.22
N GLN A 53 5.10 7.95 -4.70
CA GLN A 53 5.83 8.92 -3.90
C GLN A 53 4.96 10.13 -3.49
N GLU A 54 4.14 10.66 -4.40
CA GLU A 54 3.16 11.72 -4.07
C GLU A 54 2.22 11.30 -2.94
N LEU A 55 1.63 10.10 -3.03
CA LEU A 55 0.73 9.57 -2.01
C LEU A 55 1.43 9.34 -0.67
N ILE A 56 2.71 9.00 -0.70
CA ILE A 56 3.56 8.91 0.50
C ILE A 56 3.75 10.30 1.11
N ASP A 57 4.11 11.30 0.31
CA ASP A 57 4.38 12.66 0.78
C ASP A 57 3.10 13.34 1.33
N GLU A 58 1.96 13.09 0.69
CA GLU A 58 0.63 13.54 1.11
C GLU A 58 0.11 12.83 2.37
N LYS A 59 0.76 11.74 2.81
CA LYS A 59 0.37 10.93 3.97
C LYS A 59 -1.10 10.48 3.88
N VAL A 60 -1.50 9.94 2.74
CA VAL A 60 -2.87 9.45 2.55
C VAL A 60 -3.20 8.27 3.46
N THR A 61 -4.48 8.11 3.80
CA THR A 61 -4.98 6.91 4.50
C THR A 61 -5.08 5.73 3.54
N PHE A 62 -5.20 4.50 4.06
CA PHE A 62 -5.47 3.32 3.23
C PHE A 62 -6.79 3.44 2.46
N GLU A 63 -7.80 4.05 3.06
CA GLU A 63 -9.08 4.33 2.39
C GLU A 63 -8.86 5.20 1.14
N SER A 64 -8.23 6.37 1.30
CA SER A 64 -7.96 7.27 0.18
C SER A 64 -7.03 6.64 -0.85
N PHE A 65 -6.01 5.90 -0.40
CA PHE A 65 -5.08 5.19 -1.27
C PHE A 65 -5.81 4.22 -2.22
N PHE A 66 -6.70 3.39 -1.68
CA PHE A 66 -7.45 2.42 -2.50
C PHE A 66 -8.63 3.04 -3.26
N GLN A 67 -9.21 4.14 -2.78
CA GLN A 67 -10.21 4.90 -3.55
C GLN A 67 -9.63 5.54 -4.81
N MET A 68 -8.36 5.96 -4.77
CA MET A 68 -7.65 6.52 -5.93
C MET A 68 -7.07 5.43 -6.84
N ALA A 69 -6.96 4.20 -6.37
CA ALA A 69 -6.35 3.10 -7.09
C ALA A 69 -7.29 2.57 -8.19
N LYS A 70 -6.72 2.26 -9.34
CA LYS A 70 -7.38 1.42 -10.34
C LYS A 70 -6.92 -0.01 -10.12
N LEU A 71 -7.66 -0.72 -9.26
CA LEU A 71 -7.31 -2.10 -8.93
C LEU A 71 -7.25 -2.97 -10.18
N ASN A 72 -6.21 -3.79 -10.26
CA ASN A 72 -6.07 -4.76 -11.33
C ASN A 72 -7.18 -5.82 -11.22
N PRO A 73 -7.89 -6.13 -12.31
CA PRO A 73 -8.97 -7.12 -12.30
C PRO A 73 -8.51 -8.55 -11.99
N TYR A 74 -7.20 -8.83 -12.03
CA TYR A 74 -6.60 -10.14 -11.71
C TYR A 74 -5.93 -10.19 -10.33
N ALA A 75 -6.16 -9.20 -9.48
CA ALA A 75 -5.62 -9.10 -8.12
C ALA A 75 -6.15 -10.17 -7.17
#